data_AF-A0A950VJY5-F1
#
_entry.id   AF-A0A950VJY5-F1
#
_cell.length_a   1.000
_cell.length_b   1.000
_cell.length_c   1.000
_cell.angle_alpha   90.00
_cell.angle_beta   90.00
_cell.angle_gamma   90.00
#
_symmetry.space_group_name_H-M   'P 1'
#
loop_
_entity.id
_entity.type
_entity.pdbx_description
1 polymer ?
#
loop_
_entity_poly.entity_id
_entity_poly.type
_entity_poly.pdbx_seq_one_letter_code
_entity_poly.pdbx_strand_id
1 'polypeptide(L)'
;MRSIGLDTGPLADFLGQFYGSAQRGNAPFQKGMSLTPEAAKAINAIVQTFVRDEPARYLVFASTLAFAEITRKWGNLAGGRFHPHQLRAFIAAHPPWFVVDPVDESLVEPFLQVPSKVDMGGGQLANIEWADAIHVATVFSRDTEQEKCYMAVEDQRIQRLPQLEGRCL
;
A
#
# COMPACT_ATOMS: atom_id res chain seq x y z
N MET A 1 1.66 -8.95 13.86
CA MET A 1 0.64 -8.55 12.87
C MET A 1 0.57 -7.04 12.89
N ARG A 2 0.50 -6.36 11.75
CA ARG A 2 0.71 -4.91 11.61
C ARG A 2 -0.08 -4.39 10.42
N SER A 3 -0.55 -3.15 10.46
CA SER A 3 -1.21 -2.52 9.31
C SER A 3 -0.23 -2.29 8.16
N ILE A 4 -0.70 -2.38 6.92
CA ILE A 4 0.14 -2.29 5.72
C ILE A 4 -0.46 -1.32 4.69
N GLY A 5 0.31 -0.29 4.35
CA GLY A 5 0.03 0.63 3.27
C GLY A 5 0.56 0.08 1.96
N LEU A 6 -0.25 0.11 0.91
CA LEU A 6 0.14 -0.32 -0.43
C LEU A 6 0.45 0.90 -1.29
N ASP A 7 1.67 0.95 -1.83
CA ASP A 7 2.01 1.82 -2.94
C ASP A 7 1.27 1.38 -4.24
N THR A 8 1.28 2.20 -5.27
CA THR A 8 0.59 2.03 -6.55
C THR A 8 0.85 0.66 -7.20
N GLY A 9 2.11 0.22 -7.28
CA GLY A 9 2.46 -1.10 -7.88
C GLY A 9 1.87 -2.27 -7.08
N PRO A 10 2.22 -2.40 -5.79
CA PRO A 10 1.65 -3.41 -4.88
C PRO A 10 0.12 -3.38 -4.81
N LEU A 11 -0.51 -2.20 -4.84
CA LEU A 11 -1.98 -2.07 -4.90
C LEU A 11 -2.55 -2.66 -6.19
N ALA A 12 -1.95 -2.37 -7.35
CA ALA A 12 -2.41 -2.91 -8.62
C ALA A 12 -2.29 -4.45 -8.65
N ASP A 13 -1.21 -4.98 -8.07
CA ASP A 13 -0.98 -6.41 -7.94
C ASP A 13 -1.96 -7.08 -6.96
N PHE A 14 -2.17 -6.45 -5.80
CA PHE A 14 -3.20 -6.83 -4.85
C PHE A 14 -4.59 -6.89 -5.50
N LEU A 15 -5.00 -5.88 -6.27
CA LEU A 15 -6.30 -5.83 -6.94
C LEU A 15 -6.44 -6.92 -8.02
N GLY A 16 -5.38 -7.17 -8.78
CA GLY A 16 -5.35 -8.27 -9.75
C GLY A 16 -5.53 -9.64 -9.09
N GLN A 17 -4.88 -9.86 -7.94
CA GLN A 17 -5.09 -11.08 -7.16
C GLN A 17 -6.48 -11.12 -6.51
N PHE A 18 -6.95 -10.00 -5.94
CA PHE A 18 -8.25 -9.90 -5.28
C PHE A 18 -9.40 -10.29 -6.22
N TYR A 19 -9.38 -9.82 -7.46
CA TYR A 19 -10.39 -10.19 -8.47
C TYR A 19 -10.09 -11.51 -9.20
N GLY A 20 -8.89 -12.05 -9.06
CA GLY A 20 -8.43 -13.30 -9.65
C GLY A 20 -8.15 -14.38 -8.61
N SER A 21 -6.85 -14.69 -8.42
CA SER A 21 -6.36 -15.85 -7.67
C SER A 21 -6.74 -15.87 -6.19
N ALA A 22 -6.77 -14.72 -5.51
CA ALA A 22 -7.12 -14.61 -4.09
C ALA A 22 -8.64 -14.64 -3.85
N GLN A 23 -9.46 -14.66 -4.91
CA GLN A 23 -10.92 -14.83 -4.85
C GLN A 23 -11.59 -13.93 -3.79
N ARG A 24 -11.28 -12.64 -3.82
CA ARG A 24 -11.77 -11.60 -2.89
C ARG A 24 -11.38 -11.83 -1.43
N GLY A 25 -10.26 -12.52 -1.19
CA GLY A 25 -9.76 -12.88 0.14
C GLY A 25 -10.17 -14.27 0.63
N ASN A 26 -10.92 -15.05 -0.17
CA ASN A 26 -11.26 -16.44 0.16
C ASN A 26 -10.10 -17.42 -0.08
N ALA A 27 -9.11 -17.01 -0.86
CA ALA A 27 -7.86 -17.72 -1.09
C ALA A 27 -6.68 -16.81 -0.71
N PRO A 28 -5.52 -17.38 -0.32
CA PRO A 28 -4.39 -16.58 0.11
C PRO A 28 -3.82 -15.76 -1.05
N PHE A 29 -3.49 -14.49 -0.76
CA PHE A 29 -2.61 -13.68 -1.58
C PHE A 29 -1.22 -14.31 -1.66
N GLN A 30 -0.54 -14.14 -2.78
CA GLN A 30 0.77 -14.74 -3.05
C GLN A 30 1.74 -13.68 -3.57
N LYS A 31 3.03 -14.04 -3.62
CA LYS A 31 4.02 -13.24 -4.35
C LYS A 31 3.53 -13.02 -5.78
N GLY A 32 3.53 -11.76 -6.21
CA GLY A 32 3.17 -11.38 -7.57
C GLY A 32 4.31 -10.64 -8.26
N MET A 33 3.94 -9.71 -9.14
CA MET A 33 4.90 -8.86 -9.84
C MET A 33 5.49 -7.79 -8.91
N SER A 34 4.63 -7.18 -8.10
CA SER A 34 4.97 -6.08 -7.20
C SER A 34 4.78 -6.46 -5.74
N LEU A 35 3.84 -7.36 -5.45
CA LEU A 35 3.58 -7.83 -4.10
C LEU A 35 4.62 -8.85 -3.69
N THR A 36 5.39 -8.55 -2.65
CA THR A 36 6.42 -9.44 -2.11
C THR A 36 5.82 -10.59 -1.29
N PRO A 37 6.58 -11.68 -1.05
CA PRO A 37 6.15 -12.73 -0.13
C PRO A 37 5.76 -12.22 1.26
N GLU A 38 6.51 -11.25 1.77
CA GLU A 38 6.33 -10.67 3.09
C GLU A 38 5.06 -9.81 3.15
N ALA A 39 4.81 -8.99 2.13
CA ALA A 39 3.56 -8.23 1.98
C ALA A 39 2.35 -9.16 1.86
N ALA A 40 2.44 -10.20 1.02
CA ALA A 40 1.37 -11.19 0.86
C ALA A 40 1.08 -11.93 2.19
N LYS A 41 2.13 -12.32 2.93
CA LYS A 41 1.99 -12.94 4.26
C LYS A 41 1.30 -12.00 5.26
N ALA A 42 1.65 -10.72 5.26
CA ALA A 42 1.04 -9.71 6.13
C ALA A 42 -0.45 -9.49 5.80
N ILE A 43 -0.79 -9.34 4.52
CA ILE A 43 -2.18 -9.22 4.04
C ILE A 43 -2.99 -10.45 4.44
N ASN A 44 -2.47 -11.65 4.19
CA ASN A 44 -3.16 -12.89 4.57
C ASN A 44 -3.41 -12.98 6.08
N ALA A 45 -2.44 -12.54 6.91
CA ALA A 45 -2.62 -12.51 8.35
C ALA A 45 -3.75 -11.55 8.77
N ILE A 46 -3.87 -10.38 8.14
CA ILE A 46 -4.97 -9.44 8.35
C ILE A 46 -6.29 -10.06 7.91
N VAL A 47 -6.39 -10.62 6.69
CA VAL A 47 -7.63 -11.24 6.21
C VAL A 47 -8.10 -12.36 7.16
N GLN A 48 -7.17 -13.17 7.68
CA GLN A 48 -7.49 -14.25 8.60
C GLN A 48 -8.08 -13.80 9.93
N THR A 49 -7.67 -12.65 10.50
CA THR A 49 -8.30 -12.16 11.74
C THR A 49 -9.76 -11.79 11.51
N PHE A 50 -10.07 -11.21 10.35
CA PHE A 50 -11.45 -10.87 10.00
C PHE A 50 -12.31 -12.10 9.70
N VAL A 51 -11.75 -13.11 9.03
CA VAL A 51 -12.45 -14.39 8.80
C VAL A 51 -12.76 -15.11 10.12
N ARG A 52 -11.94 -14.91 11.15
CA ARG A 52 -12.13 -15.48 12.49
C ARG A 52 -13.00 -14.62 13.41
N ASP A 53 -13.53 -13.50 12.92
CA ASP A 53 -14.30 -12.52 13.71
C ASP A 53 -13.53 -12.00 14.94
N GLU A 54 -12.19 -11.92 14.82
CA GLU A 54 -11.33 -11.34 15.84
C GLU A 54 -11.32 -9.81 15.71
N PRO A 55 -11.12 -9.06 16.82
CA PRO A 55 -11.06 -7.60 16.78
C PRO A 55 -10.09 -7.08 15.72
N ALA A 56 -10.64 -6.34 14.76
CA ALA A 56 -9.93 -5.71 13.66
C ALA A 56 -8.96 -4.63 14.16
N ARG A 57 -7.74 -5.03 14.53
CA ARG A 57 -6.69 -4.09 14.93
C ARG A 57 -5.85 -3.60 13.76
N TYR A 58 -5.66 -4.44 12.75
CA TYR A 58 -4.73 -4.20 11.66
C TYR A 58 -5.46 -4.18 10.32
N LEU A 59 -5.06 -3.29 9.43
CA LEU A 59 -5.74 -3.05 8.15
C LEU A 59 -4.77 -3.03 6.98
N VAL A 60 -5.26 -3.41 5.81
CA VAL A 60 -4.62 -3.07 4.54
C VAL A 60 -5.15 -1.71 4.12
N PHE A 61 -4.30 -0.81 3.67
CA PHE A 61 -4.76 0.51 3.24
C PHE A 61 -3.99 1.01 2.03
N ALA A 62 -4.58 1.96 1.31
CA ALA A 62 -3.91 2.69 0.24
C ALA A 62 -4.51 4.08 0.08
N SER A 63 -3.68 5.04 -0.31
CA SER A 63 -4.14 6.41 -0.60
C SER A 63 -5.07 6.43 -1.83
N THR A 64 -6.03 7.35 -1.86
CA THR A 64 -6.84 7.65 -3.04
C THR A 64 -5.99 7.99 -4.27
N LEU A 65 -4.81 8.60 -4.07
CA LEU A 65 -3.86 8.88 -5.16
C LEU A 65 -3.36 7.60 -5.83
N ALA A 66 -3.14 6.50 -5.09
CA ALA A 66 -2.67 5.24 -5.67
C ALA A 66 -3.71 4.68 -6.67
N PHE A 67 -5.01 4.82 -6.37
CA PHE A 67 -6.08 4.48 -7.30
C PHE A 67 -6.09 5.40 -8.53
N ALA A 68 -5.84 6.71 -8.37
CA ALA A 68 -5.72 7.64 -9.47
C ALA A 68 -4.48 7.37 -10.35
N GLU A 69 -3.38 6.89 -9.76
CA GLU A 69 -2.21 6.47 -10.52
C GLU A 69 -2.46 5.19 -11.32
N ILE A 70 -3.20 4.23 -10.74
CA ILE A 70 -3.64 3.03 -11.47
C ILE A 70 -4.47 3.41 -12.69
N THR A 71 -5.40 4.36 -12.58
CA THR A 71 -6.21 4.79 -13.73
C THR A 71 -5.36 5.52 -14.77
N ARG A 72 -4.42 6.37 -14.35
CA ARG A 72 -3.50 7.07 -15.27
C ARG A 72 -2.56 6.12 -16.00
N LYS A 73 -2.08 5.06 -15.33
CA LYS A 73 -1.13 4.06 -15.84
C LYS A 73 -1.84 2.74 -16.19
N TRP A 74 -3.13 2.80 -16.55
CA TRP A 74 -4.01 1.62 -16.65
C TRP A 74 -3.44 0.46 -17.48
N GLY A 75 -2.95 0.74 -18.68
CA GLY A 75 -2.39 -0.29 -19.56
C GLY A 75 -1.23 -1.07 -18.93
N ASN A 76 -0.38 -0.38 -18.17
CA ASN A 76 0.81 -0.96 -17.56
C ASN A 76 0.47 -1.68 -16.24
N LEU A 77 -0.37 -1.07 -15.41
CA LEU A 77 -0.65 -1.59 -14.06
C LEU A 77 -1.82 -2.57 -14.03
N ALA A 78 -2.94 -2.29 -14.71
CA ALA A 78 -4.04 -3.22 -14.73
C ALA A 78 -3.72 -4.41 -15.65
N GLY A 79 -3.21 -4.17 -16.86
CA GLY A 79 -2.73 -5.23 -17.76
C GLY A 79 -3.75 -6.33 -18.03
N GLY A 80 -5.05 -6.04 -17.96
CA GLY A 80 -6.15 -7.02 -18.07
C GLY A 80 -6.39 -7.89 -16.83
N ARG A 81 -5.62 -7.71 -15.75
CA ARG A 81 -5.76 -8.45 -14.48
C ARG A 81 -7.04 -8.10 -13.71
N PHE A 82 -7.55 -6.89 -13.93
CA PHE A 82 -8.85 -6.44 -13.48
C PHE A 82 -9.39 -5.37 -14.45
N HIS A 83 -10.68 -5.07 -14.34
CA HIS A 83 -11.40 -4.16 -15.24
C HIS A 83 -11.76 -2.83 -14.56
N PRO A 84 -12.04 -1.75 -15.33
CA PRO A 84 -12.37 -0.45 -14.73
C PRO A 84 -13.60 -0.48 -13.81
N HIS A 85 -14.61 -1.29 -14.16
CA HIS A 85 -15.80 -1.45 -13.32
C HIS A 85 -15.51 -2.19 -12.01
N GLN A 86 -14.53 -3.11 -12.01
CA GLN A 86 -14.07 -3.77 -10.79
C GLN A 86 -13.34 -2.77 -9.89
N LEU A 87 -12.44 -1.94 -10.44
CA LEU A 87 -11.77 -0.88 -9.68
C LEU A 87 -12.80 0.08 -9.04
N ARG A 88 -13.79 0.53 -9.82
CA ARG A 88 -14.87 1.37 -9.32
C ARG A 88 -15.67 0.68 -8.21
N ALA A 89 -16.01 -0.60 -8.38
CA ALA A 89 -16.72 -1.36 -7.37
C ALA A 89 -15.89 -1.51 -6.08
N PHE A 90 -14.57 -1.72 -6.20
CA PHE A 90 -13.67 -1.79 -5.06
C PHE A 90 -13.66 -0.47 -4.27
N ILE A 91 -13.51 0.67 -4.95
CA ILE A 91 -13.50 1.98 -4.29
C ILE A 91 -14.83 2.26 -3.59
N ALA A 92 -15.96 1.85 -4.19
CA ALA A 92 -17.29 2.06 -3.62
C ALA A 92 -17.63 1.08 -2.48
N ALA A 93 -17.09 -0.14 -2.50
CA ALA A 93 -17.46 -1.23 -1.61
C ALA A 93 -16.29 -2.19 -1.37
N HIS A 94 -15.19 -1.66 -0.82
CA HIS A 94 -14.04 -2.47 -0.41
C HIS A 94 -14.40 -3.35 0.79
N PRO A 95 -13.68 -4.46 1.02
CA PRO A 95 -13.89 -5.27 2.21
C PRO A 95 -13.57 -4.49 3.50
N PRO A 96 -14.13 -4.88 4.66
CA PRO A 96 -13.97 -4.14 5.92
C PRO A 96 -12.54 -4.15 6.47
N TRP A 97 -11.69 -5.05 5.97
CA TRP A 97 -10.27 -5.13 6.32
C TRP A 97 -9.34 -4.30 5.43
N PHE A 98 -9.92 -3.62 4.44
CA PHE A 98 -9.23 -2.68 3.57
C PHE A 98 -9.74 -1.25 3.82
N VAL A 99 -8.86 -0.26 3.79
CA VAL A 99 -9.22 1.17 3.88
C VAL A 99 -8.67 1.95 2.69
N VAL A 100 -9.50 2.80 2.09
CA VAL A 100 -9.07 3.79 1.10
C VAL A 100 -8.89 5.13 1.81
N ASP A 101 -7.65 5.57 1.95
CA ASP A 101 -7.34 6.80 2.68
C ASP A 101 -7.43 8.04 1.79
N PRO A 102 -8.16 9.07 2.23
CA PRO A 102 -8.25 10.32 1.48
C PRO A 102 -6.88 11.00 1.42
N VAL A 103 -6.65 11.72 0.33
CA VAL A 103 -5.55 12.68 0.22
C VAL A 103 -6.15 14.05 0.45
N ASP A 104 -6.14 14.48 1.71
CA ASP A 104 -6.73 15.73 2.19
C ASP A 104 -5.78 16.49 3.13
N GLU A 105 -6.26 17.55 3.77
CA GLU A 105 -5.46 18.39 4.66
C GLU A 105 -4.79 17.64 5.83
N SER A 106 -5.32 16.47 6.23
CA SER A 106 -4.73 15.68 7.31
C SER A 106 -3.36 15.10 6.94
N LEU A 107 -3.04 15.00 5.65
CA LEU A 107 -1.75 14.52 5.18
C LEU A 107 -0.66 15.60 5.14
N VAL A 108 -0.98 16.88 5.34
CA VAL A 108 0.02 17.97 5.24
C VAL A 108 1.15 17.77 6.24
N GLU A 109 0.83 17.55 7.51
CA GLU A 109 1.85 17.35 8.56
C GLU A 109 2.69 16.07 8.33
N PRO A 110 2.10 14.88 8.07
CA PRO A 110 2.85 13.69 7.68
C PRO A 110 3.72 13.89 6.42
N PHE A 111 3.23 14.64 5.43
CA PHE A 111 3.96 14.89 4.18
C PHE A 111 5.22 15.73 4.39
N LEU A 112 5.16 16.72 5.29
CA LEU A 112 6.34 17.52 5.65
C LEU A 112 7.44 16.71 6.34
N GLN A 113 7.12 15.53 6.87
CA GLN A 113 8.10 14.61 7.46
C GLN A 113 8.82 13.75 6.43
N VAL A 114 8.32 13.69 5.19
CA VAL A 114 8.96 12.95 4.10
C VAL A 114 10.10 13.80 3.53
N PRO A 115 11.36 13.32 3.56
CA PRO A 115 12.45 14.10 3.01
C PRO A 115 12.32 14.19 1.48
N SER A 116 12.69 15.33 0.90
CA SER A 116 12.67 15.50 -0.56
C SER A 116 13.76 14.69 -1.28
N LYS A 117 14.80 14.26 -0.55
CA LYS A 117 15.92 13.47 -1.04
C LYS A 117 16.32 12.39 -0.04
N VAL A 118 16.83 11.28 -0.56
CA VAL A 118 17.35 10.15 0.25
C VAL A 118 18.75 9.77 -0.21
N ASP A 119 19.60 9.34 0.73
CA ASP A 119 20.94 8.84 0.42
C ASP A 119 20.88 7.39 -0.10
N MET A 120 21.34 7.19 -1.32
CA MET A 120 21.42 5.90 -2.01
C MET A 120 22.74 5.18 -1.72
N GLY A 121 23.58 5.70 -0.82
CA GLY A 121 24.88 5.18 -0.47
C GLY A 121 26.01 5.87 -1.24
N GLY A 122 27.20 5.92 -0.64
CA GLY A 122 28.36 6.58 -1.24
C GLY A 122 28.20 8.10 -1.39
N GLY A 123 27.26 8.72 -0.66
CA GLY A 123 26.95 10.14 -0.74
C GLY A 123 26.05 10.53 -1.92
N GLN A 124 25.51 9.56 -2.66
CA GLN A 124 24.61 9.84 -3.79
C GLN A 124 23.20 10.13 -3.30
N LEU A 125 22.71 11.36 -3.49
CA LEU A 125 21.34 11.73 -3.19
C LEU A 125 20.40 11.48 -4.39
N ALA A 126 19.23 10.91 -4.14
CA ALA A 126 18.15 10.77 -5.11
C ALA A 126 16.90 11.52 -4.65
N ASN A 127 16.19 12.15 -5.60
CA ASN A 127 14.92 12.82 -5.31
C ASN A 127 13.80 11.79 -5.12
N ILE A 128 12.89 12.07 -4.18
CA ILE A 128 11.64 11.36 -4.01
C ILE A 128 10.56 12.09 -4.82
N GLU A 129 9.83 11.37 -5.66
CA GLU A 129 8.73 11.97 -6.41
C GLU A 129 7.58 12.33 -5.48
N TRP A 130 6.86 13.41 -5.79
CA TRP A 130 5.79 13.90 -4.92
C TRP A 130 4.67 12.87 -4.71
N ALA A 131 4.39 12.03 -5.71
CA ALA A 131 3.39 10.97 -5.62
C ALA A 131 3.84 9.89 -4.60
N ASP A 132 5.09 9.43 -4.71
CA ASP A 132 5.68 8.48 -3.77
C ASP A 132 5.70 9.07 -2.35
N ALA A 133 6.00 10.36 -2.21
CA ALA A 133 5.96 11.05 -0.92
C ALA A 133 4.54 11.09 -0.31
N ILE A 134 3.48 11.19 -1.10
CA ILE A 134 2.10 11.09 -0.60
C ILE A 134 1.82 9.68 -0.07
N HIS A 135 2.26 8.63 -0.77
CA HIS A 135 2.09 7.26 -0.30
C HIS A 135 2.80 7.02 1.04
N VAL A 136 4.02 7.53 1.19
CA VAL A 136 4.75 7.51 2.47
C VAL A 136 4.02 8.32 3.54
N ALA A 137 3.54 9.52 3.21
CA ALA A 137 2.78 10.37 4.13
C ALA A 137 1.50 9.69 4.62
N THR A 138 0.82 8.93 3.76
CA THR A 138 -0.34 8.11 4.15
C THR A 138 0.04 7.00 5.14
N VAL A 139 1.24 6.43 5.03
CA VAL A 139 1.73 5.45 6.04
C VAL A 139 2.02 6.17 7.36
N PHE A 140 2.68 7.33 7.32
CA PHE A 140 3.00 8.11 8.52
C PHE A 140 1.76 8.66 9.23
N SER A 141 0.71 9.03 8.50
CA SER A 141 -0.53 9.54 9.10
C SER A 141 -1.26 8.49 9.96
N ARG A 142 -0.99 7.20 9.71
CA ARG A 142 -1.53 6.08 10.50
C ARG A 142 -0.58 5.59 11.58
N ASP A 143 0.66 6.09 11.63
CA ASP A 143 1.57 5.75 12.71
C ASP A 143 1.08 6.36 14.03
N THR A 144 1.08 5.53 15.07
CA THR A 144 0.85 5.96 16.44
C THR A 144 2.08 5.65 17.29
N GLU A 145 2.05 6.03 18.56
CA GLU A 145 3.07 5.61 19.52
C GLU A 145 3.01 4.09 19.77
N GLN A 146 1.82 3.50 19.71
CA GLN A 146 1.58 2.10 20.02
C GLN A 146 1.65 1.17 18.79
N GLU A 147 1.56 1.72 17.58
CA GLU A 147 1.53 0.96 16.34
C GLU A 147 2.24 1.68 15.20
N LYS A 148 3.19 0.99 14.57
CA LYS A 148 3.87 1.42 13.35
C LYS A 148 3.37 0.64 12.16
N CYS A 149 2.99 1.34 11.10
CA CYS A 149 2.52 0.78 9.84
C CYS A 149 3.69 0.31 8.97
N TYR A 150 3.41 -0.65 8.10
CA TYR A 150 4.35 -1.16 7.10
C TYR A 150 3.98 -0.62 5.74
N MET A 151 4.92 -0.60 4.80
CA MET A 151 4.67 -0.14 3.43
C MET A 151 5.10 -1.21 2.45
N ALA A 152 4.17 -1.72 1.63
CA ALA A 152 4.53 -2.49 0.45
C ALA A 152 4.95 -1.52 -0.65
N VAL A 153 6.22 -1.57 -1.07
CA VAL A 153 6.79 -0.61 -2.03
C VAL A 153 7.98 -1.20 -2.79
N GLU A 154 8.02 -0.97 -4.10
CA GLU A 154 9.12 -1.45 -4.95
C GLU A 154 10.27 -0.44 -5.05
N ASP A 155 9.98 0.84 -4.80
CA ASP A 155 10.92 1.93 -4.98
C ASP A 155 12.05 1.88 -3.93
N GLN A 156 13.27 1.64 -4.41
CA GLN A 156 14.48 1.55 -3.57
C GLN A 156 14.79 2.86 -2.82
N ARG A 157 14.33 4.01 -3.32
CA ARG A 157 14.47 5.31 -2.65
C ARG A 157 13.63 5.32 -1.38
N ILE A 158 12.39 4.86 -1.47
CA ILE A 158 11.47 4.77 -0.32
C ILE A 158 11.97 3.72 0.68
N GLN A 159 12.49 2.59 0.20
CA GLN A 159 13.07 1.54 1.06
C GLN A 159 14.28 2.02 1.88
N ARG A 160 14.93 3.12 1.48
CA ARG A 160 16.07 3.72 2.19
C ARG A 160 15.69 4.88 3.11
N LEU A 161 14.41 5.22 3.23
CA LEU A 161 13.98 6.23 4.18
C LEU A 161 14.24 5.77 5.62
N PRO A 162 14.99 6.54 6.43
CA PRO A 162 15.28 6.16 7.82
C PRO A 162 14.02 5.90 8.65
N GLN A 163 12.95 6.67 8.41
CA GLN A 163 11.67 6.53 9.09
C GLN A 163 10.94 5.20 8.78
N LEU A 164 11.30 4.54 7.67
CA LEU A 164 10.76 3.26 7.22
C LEU A 164 11.77 2.10 7.33
N GLU A 165 12.88 2.29 8.05
CA GLU A 165 13.87 1.23 8.23
C GLU A 165 13.24 -0.02 8.86
N GLY A 166 13.38 -1.17 8.19
CA GLY A 166 12.76 -2.43 8.61
C GLY A 166 11.23 -2.49 8.50
N ARG A 167 10.61 -1.52 7.81
CA ARG A 167 9.15 -1.38 7.64
C ARG A 167 8.66 -1.45 6.19
N CYS A 168 9.57 -1.52 5.22
CA CYS A 168 9.23 -1.78 3.83
C CYS A 168 9.11 -3.29 3.57
N LEU A 169 8.07 -3.68 2.84
CA LEU A 169 7.74 -5.06 2.47
C LEU A 169 7.79 -5.23 0.97
#